data_AF-M6Y416-F1
#
_entry.id   AF-M6Y416-F1
#
_cell.length_a   1.000
_cell.length_b   1.000
_cell.length_c   1.000
_cell.angle_alpha   90.00
_cell.angle_beta   90.00
_cell.angle_gamma   90.00
#
_symmetry.space_group_name_H-M   'P 1'
#
loop_
_entity.id
_entity.type
_entity.pdbx_description
1 polymer ?
#
loop_
_entity_poly.entity_id
_entity_poly.type
_entity_poly.pdbx_seq_one_letter_code
_entity_poly.pdbx_strand_id
1 'polypeptide(L)'
;MTHQIRLAQTQFTGSILVVTGGYHTSALQERISKPPLADELYWTDREEKSYDREISLTPYSNSRLNSTNGYTSGIPSPGFYDFVWESFQKQGSFNHRSLVQKILSTLRKKGHRIGSADRIASETTSKALADLRGHKNIWRKDLVDGFRSTIVKDEIARDVRHHLLDCISEVMEGDRIGSLAEGTSLPPIVFDIENTLKKMNLLAKRETIILELNLMNQEQREQSKILHRLYLLEIAGYTFLEGTDMISRKDLEKIREKWNISIKVEFHSSCIEASRYGATLSEAAAGVLNQRIHSETDPELATICLVDAALAGLGKHLTFLLKQFSDIISISGNFLKMCIALKHISYLYKYDEVLILEGKESLEGIFRESYLRCLNLLDRLGATSSEGLKQAKGVQTIVETYQYFSESLKLSLEEIRDVLSRVGTNSELDAFLRGAVCGGQWKLNLADDHSILDQLNSFYDPAELEDFLSGLFLIARETAQRNKLLLTALNIRISELSHSSFLEALPALRMAFTFFTPREKHKIGQNLFEIIQPSLDELSNFEDPETILRAIEFERILFETASRYGIRTT
;
A
#
# COMPACT_ATOMS: atom_id res chain seq x y z
N MET A 1 41.88 24.04 -0.80
CA MET A 1 42.26 23.68 0.59
C MET A 1 43.51 24.42 1.07
N THR A 2 44.67 24.31 0.41
CA THR A 2 45.92 24.99 0.84
C THR A 2 45.79 26.52 0.99
N HIS A 3 45.09 27.17 0.05
CA HIS A 3 44.79 28.61 0.14
C HIS A 3 44.03 28.97 1.42
N GLN A 4 42.98 28.23 1.78
CA GLN A 4 42.20 28.46 3.01
C GLN A 4 43.07 28.37 4.26
N ILE A 5 44.07 27.47 4.27
CA ILE A 5 45.03 27.35 5.37
C ILE A 5 45.94 28.59 5.43
N ARG A 6 46.46 29.06 4.28
CA ARG A 6 47.27 30.30 4.24
C ARG A 6 46.46 31.54 4.59
N LEU A 7 45.19 31.61 4.15
CA LEU A 7 44.27 32.68 4.54
C LEU A 7 44.05 32.68 6.05
N ALA A 8 43.77 31.52 6.65
CA ALA A 8 43.67 31.38 8.09
C ALA A 8 44.97 31.79 8.82
N GLN A 9 46.15 31.50 8.27
CA GLN A 9 47.45 31.96 8.81
C GLN A 9 47.60 33.49 8.79
N THR A 10 46.94 34.18 7.84
CA THR A 10 46.93 35.66 7.82
C THR A 10 45.86 36.26 8.74
N GLN A 11 44.73 35.58 8.91
CA GLN A 11 43.58 36.09 9.67
C GLN A 11 43.68 35.81 11.19
N PHE A 12 44.32 34.71 11.58
CA PHE A 12 44.39 34.28 12.97
C PHE A 12 45.84 34.14 13.44
N THR A 13 46.12 34.61 14.66
CA THR A 13 47.42 34.46 15.30
C THR A 13 47.43 33.19 16.18
N GLY A 14 48.42 32.31 15.99
CA GLY A 14 48.60 31.11 16.83
C GLY A 14 48.73 29.80 16.04
N SER A 15 48.61 28.67 16.76
CA SER A 15 48.68 27.34 16.16
C SER A 15 47.38 27.02 15.41
N ILE A 16 47.49 26.64 14.14
CA ILE A 16 46.34 26.26 13.32
C ILE A 16 46.26 24.74 13.23
N LEU A 17 45.16 24.18 13.73
CA LEU A 17 44.84 22.76 13.56
C LEU A 17 44.12 22.57 12.22
N VAL A 18 44.69 21.75 11.35
CA VAL A 18 44.10 21.40 10.06
C VAL A 18 43.62 19.95 10.12
N VAL A 19 42.30 19.75 10.07
CA VAL A 19 41.68 18.42 10.02
C VAL A 19 41.36 18.08 8.57
N THR A 20 42.01 17.05 8.03
CA THR A 20 41.86 16.64 6.63
C THR A 20 41.71 15.12 6.53
N GLY A 21 41.12 14.63 5.44
CA GLY A 21 41.13 13.19 5.14
C GLY A 21 42.55 12.71 4.89
N GLY A 22 42.90 11.50 5.36
CA GLY A 22 44.28 10.99 5.37
C GLY A 22 44.99 10.98 4.01
N TYR A 23 44.25 10.84 2.90
CA TYR A 23 44.79 10.94 1.54
C TYR A 23 45.23 12.35 1.14
N HIS A 24 44.67 13.38 1.78
CA HIS A 24 44.98 14.78 1.49
C HIS A 24 46.12 15.31 2.34
N THR A 25 46.39 14.73 3.51
CA THR A 25 47.35 15.28 4.48
C THR A 25 48.76 15.47 3.90
N SER A 26 49.33 14.43 3.27
CA SER A 26 50.69 14.49 2.71
C SER A 26 50.78 15.50 1.55
N ALA A 27 49.80 15.49 0.65
CA ALA A 27 49.72 16.42 -0.46
C ALA A 27 49.54 17.87 0.00
N LEU A 28 48.73 18.11 1.03
CA LEU A 28 48.55 19.43 1.62
C LEU A 28 49.82 19.94 2.30
N GLN A 29 50.52 19.06 3.03
CA GLN A 29 51.79 19.39 3.68
C GLN A 29 52.87 19.74 2.65
N GLU A 30 52.99 18.96 1.57
CA GLU A 30 53.92 19.26 0.48
C GLU A 30 53.55 20.55 -0.25
N ARG A 31 52.25 20.82 -0.43
CA ARG A 31 51.80 22.04 -1.11
C ARG A 31 52.03 23.29 -0.26
N ILE A 32 51.82 23.20 1.05
CA ILE A 32 52.05 24.28 2.03
C ILE A 32 53.53 24.65 2.13
N SER A 33 54.44 23.68 2.04
CA SER A 33 55.88 23.94 2.13
C SER A 33 56.46 24.69 0.92
N LYS A 34 55.72 24.74 -0.19
CA LYS A 34 56.05 25.49 -1.41
C LYS A 34 55.40 26.89 -1.38
N PRO A 35 55.96 27.90 -2.06
CA PRO A 35 55.33 29.22 -2.18
C PRO A 35 53.92 29.14 -2.83
N PRO A 36 53.03 30.10 -2.54
CA PRO A 36 51.74 30.19 -3.21
C PRO A 36 51.92 30.32 -4.72
N LEU A 37 51.07 29.61 -5.48
CA LEU A 37 50.99 29.82 -6.93
C LEU A 37 50.28 31.16 -7.17
N ALA A 38 50.56 31.84 -8.29
CA ALA A 38 49.89 33.08 -8.64
C ALA A 38 48.37 32.94 -8.57
N ASP A 39 47.84 31.86 -9.15
CA ASP A 39 46.40 31.56 -9.14
C ASP A 39 45.82 31.40 -7.74
N GLU A 40 46.59 31.01 -6.72
CA GLU A 40 46.11 30.88 -5.34
C GLU A 40 45.92 32.24 -4.65
N LEU A 41 46.55 33.31 -5.16
CA LEU A 41 46.43 34.67 -4.62
C LEU A 41 45.23 35.43 -5.18
N TYR A 42 44.58 34.93 -6.24
CA TYR A 42 43.48 35.59 -6.95
C TYR A 42 42.07 35.02 -6.64
N TRP A 43 41.93 34.08 -5.69
CA TRP A 43 40.64 33.45 -5.37
C TRP A 43 39.70 34.33 -4.51
N THR A 44 40.16 35.46 -3.98
CA THR A 44 39.33 36.41 -3.21
C THR A 44 38.22 37.08 -4.04
N ASP A 45 38.35 37.12 -5.37
CA ASP A 45 37.45 37.88 -6.26
C ASP A 45 36.42 37.03 -7.02
N ARG A 46 36.27 35.74 -6.70
CA ARG A 46 35.11 35.00 -7.21
C ARG A 46 33.95 35.27 -6.27
N GLU A 47 33.12 36.25 -6.63
CA GLU A 47 31.73 36.29 -6.18
C GLU A 47 31.15 34.89 -6.45
N GLU A 48 31.01 34.08 -5.40
CA GLU A 48 30.22 32.86 -5.48
C GLU A 48 28.85 33.33 -5.95
N LYS A 49 28.46 32.96 -7.17
CA LYS A 49 27.09 33.18 -7.65
C LYS A 49 26.20 32.69 -6.52
N SER A 50 25.49 33.62 -5.89
CA SER A 50 24.51 33.35 -4.85
C SER A 50 23.40 32.54 -5.49
N TYR A 51 23.63 31.23 -5.62
CA TYR A 51 22.56 30.31 -5.82
C TYR A 51 21.82 30.32 -4.49
N ASP A 52 20.56 30.76 -4.51
CA ASP A 52 19.59 30.58 -3.43
C ASP A 52 19.36 29.07 -3.24
N ARG A 53 20.37 28.39 -2.70
CA ARG A 53 20.36 26.99 -2.33
C ARG A 53 20.57 26.97 -0.84
N GLU A 54 19.48 26.89 -0.10
CA GLU A 54 19.55 26.59 1.31
C GLU A 54 20.17 25.19 1.48
N ILE A 55 21.33 25.13 2.14
CA ILE A 55 22.03 23.89 2.43
C ILE A 55 21.56 23.42 3.81
N SER A 56 20.91 22.27 3.86
CA SER A 56 20.50 21.62 5.12
C SER A 56 21.41 20.44 5.44
N LEU A 57 21.87 20.36 6.69
CA LEU A 57 22.66 19.23 7.16
C LEU A 57 21.77 18.02 7.46
N THR A 58 22.22 16.84 7.07
CA THR A 58 21.56 15.57 7.43
C THR A 58 22.45 14.76 8.36
N PRO A 59 21.91 14.21 9.46
CA PRO A 59 22.66 13.29 10.30
C PRO A 59 22.95 12.00 9.53
N TYR A 60 24.18 11.51 9.63
CA TYR A 60 24.59 10.24 9.04
C TYR A 60 24.52 9.11 10.07
N SER A 61 24.06 7.94 9.62
CA SER A 61 24.21 6.72 10.41
C SER A 61 25.55 6.06 10.17
N ASN A 62 25.97 5.25 11.13
CA ASN A 62 27.14 4.38 10.98
C ASN A 62 27.04 3.51 9.72
N SER A 63 25.84 3.00 9.42
CA SER A 63 25.65 2.18 8.23
C SER A 63 25.92 2.92 6.93
N ARG A 64 25.53 4.21 6.83
CA ARG A 64 25.86 5.06 5.68
C ARG A 64 27.33 5.48 5.63
N LEU A 65 27.99 5.58 6.77
CA LEU A 65 29.43 5.85 6.84
C LEU A 65 30.28 4.64 6.43
N ASN A 66 29.71 3.43 6.46
CA ASN A 66 30.47 2.22 6.16
C ASN A 66 30.82 2.14 4.66
N SER A 67 32.11 2.02 4.38
CA SER A 67 32.64 1.86 3.02
C SER A 67 32.04 0.67 2.24
N THR A 68 31.57 -0.36 2.93
CA THR A 68 30.99 -1.56 2.30
C THR A 68 29.57 -1.34 1.79
N ASN A 69 28.91 -0.23 2.16
CA ASN A 69 27.53 0.07 1.79
C ASN A 69 27.44 1.11 0.64
N GLY A 70 28.48 1.19 -0.20
CA GLY A 70 28.48 2.00 -1.42
C GLY A 70 29.02 3.42 -1.27
N TYR A 71 29.36 3.86 -0.05
CA TYR A 71 30.08 5.12 0.15
C TYR A 71 31.59 4.89 -0.05
N THR A 72 32.09 5.14 -1.26
CA THR A 72 33.50 4.89 -1.64
C THR A 72 34.52 5.61 -0.76
N SER A 73 34.15 6.75 -0.16
CA SER A 73 34.96 7.50 0.80
C SER A 73 34.69 7.12 2.27
N GLY A 74 33.91 6.06 2.50
CA GLY A 74 33.48 5.63 3.82
C GLY A 74 34.58 5.04 4.67
N ILE A 75 34.30 4.92 5.96
CA ILE A 75 35.20 4.35 6.96
C ILE A 75 34.77 2.90 7.21
N PRO A 76 35.66 1.90 7.12
CA PRO A 76 35.31 0.52 7.42
C PRO A 76 35.06 0.34 8.91
N SER A 77 33.94 -0.26 9.28
CA SER A 77 33.54 -0.49 10.69
C SER A 77 33.47 0.79 11.55
N PRO A 78 32.57 1.74 11.23
CA PRO A 78 32.47 3.01 11.94
C PRO A 78 32.22 2.85 13.46
N GLY A 79 31.36 1.90 13.85
CA GLY A 79 31.01 1.63 15.25
C GLY A 79 32.18 1.19 16.13
N PHE A 80 33.24 0.64 15.53
CA PHE A 80 34.48 0.38 16.25
C PHE A 80 35.17 1.69 16.68
N TYR A 81 35.20 2.72 15.83
CA TYR A 81 35.80 4.01 16.17
C TYR A 81 34.94 4.80 17.16
N ASP A 82 33.61 4.71 17.06
CA ASP A 82 32.70 5.22 18.09
C ASP A 82 33.03 4.61 19.46
N PHE A 83 33.19 3.29 19.51
CA PHE A 83 33.54 2.60 20.74
C PHE A 83 34.89 3.06 21.30
N VAL A 84 35.89 3.26 20.44
CA VAL A 84 37.20 3.79 20.85
C VAL A 84 37.04 5.18 21.45
N TRP A 85 36.33 6.07 20.76
CA TRP A 85 36.06 7.44 21.22
C TRP A 85 35.36 7.44 22.59
N GLU A 86 34.31 6.64 22.75
CA GLU A 86 33.58 6.52 24.02
C GLU A 86 34.45 5.92 25.14
N SER A 87 35.33 4.97 24.82
CA SER A 87 36.28 4.42 25.79
C SER A 87 37.24 5.50 26.28
N PHE A 88 37.78 6.33 25.39
CA PHE A 88 38.66 7.44 25.75
C PHE A 88 37.93 8.48 26.59
N GLN A 89 36.70 8.85 26.23
CA GLN A 89 35.89 9.80 27.00
C GLN A 89 35.61 9.31 28.43
N LYS A 90 35.34 8.02 28.61
CA LYS A 90 34.99 7.45 29.93
C LYS A 90 36.20 7.10 30.79
N GLN A 91 37.29 6.61 30.20
CA GLN A 91 38.40 5.96 30.93
C GLN A 91 39.77 6.62 30.67
N GLY A 92 39.84 7.67 29.84
CA GLY A 92 41.10 8.28 29.39
C GLY A 92 42.00 7.36 28.55
N SER A 93 41.54 6.14 28.27
CA SER A 93 42.30 5.12 27.55
C SER A 93 41.37 4.17 26.80
N PHE A 94 41.93 3.51 25.78
CA PHE A 94 41.21 2.51 24.99
C PHE A 94 41.32 1.12 25.62
N ASN A 95 40.19 0.46 25.81
CA ASN A 95 40.11 -0.91 26.35
C ASN A 95 39.25 -1.79 25.43
N HIS A 96 39.88 -2.74 24.73
CA HIS A 96 39.21 -3.62 23.76
C HIS A 96 38.28 -4.67 24.41
N ARG A 97 38.41 -4.94 25.72
CA ARG A 97 37.71 -6.07 26.38
C ARG A 97 36.19 -5.93 26.35
N SER A 98 35.65 -4.73 26.53
CA SER A 98 34.20 -4.50 26.48
C SER A 98 33.65 -4.69 25.06
N LEU A 99 34.43 -4.37 24.02
CA LEU A 99 34.03 -4.66 22.64
C LEU A 99 34.05 -6.18 22.37
N VAL A 100 35.07 -6.90 22.82
CA VAL A 100 35.13 -8.37 22.74
C VAL A 100 33.91 -8.99 23.42
N GLN A 101 33.55 -8.51 24.61
CA GLN A 101 32.34 -8.95 25.30
C GLN A 101 31.07 -8.65 24.50
N LYS A 102 30.96 -7.45 23.89
CA LYS A 102 29.83 -7.07 23.03
C LYS A 102 29.68 -8.02 21.85
N ILE A 103 30.77 -8.30 21.12
CA ILE A 103 30.80 -9.25 19.99
C ILE A 103 30.31 -10.64 20.42
N LEU A 104 30.87 -11.18 21.51
CA LEU A 104 30.50 -12.49 22.03
C LEU A 104 29.03 -12.55 22.48
N SER A 105 28.54 -11.47 23.09
CA SER A 105 27.14 -11.37 23.52
C SER A 105 26.18 -11.38 22.32
N THR A 106 26.52 -10.68 21.24
CA THR A 106 25.71 -10.65 20.01
C THR A 106 25.72 -12.02 19.32
N LEU A 107 26.89 -12.68 19.23
CA LEU A 107 27.01 -14.02 18.67
C LEU A 107 26.14 -15.04 19.44
N ARG A 108 26.14 -14.98 20.78
CA ARG A 108 25.26 -15.82 21.61
C ARG A 108 23.78 -15.52 21.40
N LYS A 109 23.40 -14.24 21.31
CA LYS A 109 22.01 -13.82 21.03
C LYS A 109 21.51 -14.35 19.69
N LYS A 110 22.39 -14.46 18.68
CA LYS A 110 22.09 -15.05 17.37
C LYS A 110 22.17 -16.59 17.34
N GLY A 111 22.29 -17.26 18.49
CA GLY A 111 22.24 -18.72 18.61
C GLY A 111 23.59 -19.44 18.41
N HIS A 112 24.71 -18.72 18.26
CA HIS A 112 26.02 -19.35 18.13
C HIS A 112 26.55 -19.85 19.49
N ARG A 113 27.05 -21.09 19.51
CA ARG A 113 27.64 -21.72 20.70
C ARG A 113 29.08 -21.24 20.91
N ILE A 114 29.24 -20.09 21.57
CA ILE A 114 30.56 -19.51 21.86
C ILE A 114 30.85 -19.48 23.36
N GLY A 115 31.88 -20.22 23.76
CA GLY A 115 32.29 -20.43 25.15
C GLY A 115 33.42 -19.53 25.61
N SER A 116 33.88 -19.77 26.85
CA SER A 116 35.04 -19.07 27.42
C SER A 116 36.34 -19.40 26.70
N ALA A 117 36.48 -20.63 26.18
CA ALA A 117 37.64 -21.05 25.40
C ALA A 117 37.80 -20.21 24.13
N ASP A 118 36.71 -19.99 23.39
CA ASP A 118 36.72 -19.17 22.17
C ASP A 118 37.04 -17.71 22.47
N ARG A 119 36.57 -17.18 23.60
CA ARG A 119 36.95 -15.83 24.06
C ARG A 119 38.45 -15.72 24.27
N ILE A 120 39.02 -16.65 25.04
CA ILE A 120 40.46 -16.66 25.35
C ILE A 120 41.25 -16.80 24.05
N ALA A 121 40.91 -17.77 23.20
CA ALA A 121 41.58 -17.99 21.93
C ALA A 121 41.54 -16.74 21.03
N SER A 122 40.36 -16.11 20.88
CA SER A 122 40.19 -14.92 20.04
C SER A 122 40.99 -13.74 20.58
N GLU A 123 40.97 -13.51 21.89
CA GLU A 123 41.71 -12.41 22.53
C GLU A 123 43.23 -12.63 22.47
N THR A 124 43.70 -13.85 22.75
CA THR A 124 45.12 -14.22 22.65
C THR A 124 45.62 -14.09 21.22
N THR A 125 44.85 -14.58 20.24
CA THR A 125 45.21 -14.48 18.81
C THR A 125 45.22 -13.02 18.35
N SER A 126 44.22 -12.23 18.75
CA SER A 126 44.18 -10.79 18.45
C SER A 126 45.38 -10.06 19.05
N LYS A 127 45.81 -10.43 20.26
CA LYS A 127 46.99 -9.85 20.91
C LYS A 127 48.27 -10.20 20.15
N ALA A 128 48.46 -11.46 19.78
CA ALA A 128 49.60 -11.89 18.98
C ALA A 128 49.66 -11.17 17.62
N LEU A 129 48.51 -11.00 16.95
CA LEU A 129 48.42 -10.24 15.69
C LEU A 129 48.77 -8.76 15.87
N ALA A 130 48.30 -8.13 16.95
CA ALA A 130 48.65 -6.75 17.27
C ALA A 130 50.16 -6.58 17.48
N ASP A 131 50.80 -7.52 18.21
CA ASP A 131 52.24 -7.50 18.45
C ASP A 131 53.03 -7.70 17.14
N LEU A 132 52.60 -8.64 16.27
CA LEU A 132 53.19 -8.84 14.94
C LEU A 132 53.07 -7.61 14.03
N ARG A 133 52.01 -6.81 14.20
CA ARG A 133 51.77 -5.58 13.43
C ARG A 133 52.39 -4.33 14.07
N GLY A 134 53.05 -4.47 15.21
CA GLY A 134 53.64 -3.35 15.95
C GLY A 134 52.61 -2.40 16.57
N HIS A 135 51.39 -2.87 16.79
CA HIS A 135 50.35 -2.06 17.42
C HIS A 135 50.50 -2.05 18.95
N LYS A 136 50.49 -0.86 19.56
CA LYS A 136 50.51 -0.71 21.03
C LYS A 136 49.26 -1.28 21.69
N ASN A 137 48.11 -1.17 21.03
CA ASN A 137 46.81 -1.67 21.48
C ASN A 137 46.20 -2.58 20.40
N ILE A 138 45.31 -3.49 20.80
CA ILE A 138 44.59 -4.37 19.85
C ILE A 138 43.58 -3.54 19.05
N TRP A 139 43.86 -3.32 17.77
CA TRP A 139 43.02 -2.51 16.88
C TRP A 139 42.00 -3.36 16.10
N ARG A 140 41.14 -2.68 15.31
CA ARG A 140 40.06 -3.28 14.51
C ARG A 140 40.50 -4.53 13.74
N LYS A 141 41.58 -4.42 12.95
CA LYS A 141 42.07 -5.53 12.11
C LYS A 141 42.54 -6.71 12.95
N ASP A 142 43.11 -6.45 14.12
CA ASP A 142 43.63 -7.50 15.01
C ASP A 142 42.49 -8.30 15.60
N LEU A 143 41.40 -7.62 16.01
CA LEU A 143 40.18 -8.26 16.48
C LEU A 143 39.50 -9.06 15.38
N VAL A 144 39.23 -8.46 14.22
CA VAL A 144 38.51 -9.15 13.13
C VAL A 144 39.27 -10.39 12.68
N ASP A 145 40.58 -10.29 12.49
CA ASP A 145 41.39 -11.43 12.05
C ASP A 145 41.59 -12.45 13.16
N GLY A 146 41.71 -12.00 14.42
CA GLY A 146 41.80 -12.87 15.58
C GLY A 146 40.54 -13.71 15.77
N PHE A 147 39.36 -13.10 15.71
CA PHE A 147 38.08 -13.82 15.71
C PHE A 147 37.95 -14.73 14.50
N ARG A 148 38.23 -14.23 13.29
CA ARG A 148 38.17 -15.04 12.06
C ARG A 148 39.02 -16.31 12.16
N SER A 149 40.21 -16.21 12.76
CA SER A 149 41.14 -17.34 12.86
C SER A 149 40.74 -18.38 13.91
N THR A 150 39.91 -18.03 14.89
CA THR A 150 39.61 -18.89 16.04
C THR A 150 38.19 -19.45 16.04
N ILE A 151 37.21 -18.68 15.58
CA ILE A 151 35.80 -19.06 15.67
C ILE A 151 35.26 -19.68 14.38
N VAL A 152 35.86 -19.38 13.24
CA VAL A 152 35.49 -19.97 11.95
C VAL A 152 36.21 -21.31 11.82
N LYS A 153 35.44 -22.40 11.70
CA LYS A 153 35.96 -23.78 11.70
C LYS A 153 35.80 -24.47 10.35
N ASP A 154 35.15 -23.80 9.42
CA ASP A 154 34.74 -24.22 8.11
C ASP A 154 35.35 -23.33 7.02
N GLU A 155 35.23 -23.77 5.76
CA GLU A 155 35.77 -23.03 4.64
C GLU A 155 34.97 -21.75 4.39
N ILE A 156 35.69 -20.62 4.27
CA ILE A 156 35.11 -19.37 3.80
C ILE A 156 35.18 -19.39 2.27
N ALA A 157 34.11 -19.86 1.63
CA ALA A 157 34.00 -19.85 0.18
C ALA A 157 34.12 -18.41 -0.37
N ARG A 158 34.75 -18.27 -1.55
CA ARG A 158 34.78 -16.97 -2.24
C ARG A 158 33.35 -16.52 -2.56
N ASP A 159 33.08 -15.25 -2.32
CA ASP A 159 31.80 -14.57 -2.59
C ASP A 159 30.58 -15.05 -1.78
N VAL A 160 30.81 -15.88 -0.75
CA VAL A 160 29.75 -16.28 0.20
C VAL A 160 29.94 -15.53 1.52
N ARG A 161 28.88 -14.85 1.97
CA ARG A 161 28.86 -14.21 3.29
C ARG A 161 28.85 -15.28 4.39
N HIS A 162 29.69 -15.10 5.40
CA HIS A 162 29.81 -16.04 6.50
C HIS A 162 29.08 -15.49 7.74
N HIS A 163 28.04 -16.16 8.22
CA HIS A 163 27.15 -15.64 9.27
C HIS A 163 27.87 -15.16 10.55
N LEU A 164 28.92 -15.87 11.01
CA LEU A 164 29.74 -15.41 12.15
C LEU A 164 30.46 -14.08 11.87
N LEU A 165 31.01 -13.93 10.66
CA LEU A 165 31.73 -12.72 10.25
C LEU A 165 30.77 -11.57 10.00
N ASP A 166 29.56 -11.84 9.50
CA ASP A 166 28.49 -10.85 9.36
C ASP A 166 28.10 -10.30 10.74
N CYS A 167 27.93 -11.17 11.74
CA CYS A 167 27.62 -10.77 13.11
C CYS A 167 28.73 -9.91 13.74
N ILE A 168 30.00 -10.25 13.50
CA ILE A 168 31.12 -9.39 13.92
C ILE A 168 31.07 -8.06 13.18
N SER A 169 30.84 -8.08 11.87
CA SER A 169 30.78 -6.89 11.04
C SER A 169 29.65 -5.96 11.47
N GLU A 170 28.47 -6.48 11.82
CA GLU A 170 27.37 -5.68 12.37
C GLU A 170 27.74 -4.97 13.68
N VAL A 171 28.42 -5.66 14.60
CA VAL A 171 28.88 -5.05 15.86
C VAL A 171 29.94 -3.98 15.60
N MET A 172 30.83 -4.24 14.65
CA MET A 172 31.91 -3.34 14.24
C MET A 172 31.39 -2.14 13.42
N GLU A 173 30.30 -2.30 12.67
CA GLU A 173 29.59 -1.24 11.99
C GLU A 173 28.84 -0.36 12.99
N GLY A 174 28.14 -0.97 13.94
CA GLY A 174 27.32 -0.25 14.91
C GLY A 174 26.06 0.35 14.28
N ASP A 175 25.18 0.87 15.14
CA ASP A 175 23.82 1.28 14.78
C ASP A 175 23.52 2.73 15.23
N ARG A 176 24.56 3.52 15.46
CA ARG A 176 24.42 4.91 15.87
C ARG A 176 23.96 5.77 14.68
N ILE A 177 23.06 6.71 14.95
CA ILE A 177 22.71 7.81 14.06
C ILE A 177 23.31 9.07 14.67
N GLY A 178 23.99 9.88 13.85
CA GLY A 178 24.55 11.15 14.25
C GLY A 178 23.47 12.12 14.74
N SER A 179 23.91 13.17 15.44
CA SER A 179 23.05 14.26 15.89
C SER A 179 23.59 15.57 15.36
N LEU A 180 22.68 16.48 15.01
CA LEU A 180 23.06 17.84 14.63
C LEU A 180 23.31 18.68 15.89
N ALA A 181 24.20 19.67 15.79
CA ALA A 181 24.47 20.58 16.89
C ALA A 181 23.26 21.48 17.15
N GLU A 182 23.07 21.90 18.40
CA GLU A 182 22.04 22.87 18.75
C GLU A 182 22.24 24.18 17.97
N GLY A 183 21.14 24.74 17.43
CA GLY A 183 21.20 25.93 16.58
C GLY A 183 21.54 25.67 15.10
N THR A 184 21.67 24.40 14.67
CA THR A 184 21.79 24.08 13.24
C THR A 184 20.53 24.53 12.49
N SER A 185 20.70 25.34 11.44
CA SER A 185 19.60 25.76 10.58
C SER A 185 19.02 24.56 9.84
N LEU A 186 17.72 24.32 10.03
CA LEU A 186 16.96 23.26 9.39
C LEU A 186 15.62 23.83 8.91
N PRO A 187 15.01 23.24 7.86
CA PRO A 187 13.67 23.62 7.45
C PRO A 187 12.68 23.50 8.62
N PRO A 188 11.76 24.47 8.80
CA PRO A 188 10.83 24.49 9.94
C PRO A 188 10.03 23.19 10.11
N ILE A 189 9.70 22.52 9.00
CA ILE A 189 8.94 21.26 8.99
C ILE A 189 9.62 20.14 9.77
N VAL A 190 10.96 20.11 9.82
CA VAL A 190 11.70 19.06 10.56
C VAL A 190 11.37 19.15 12.04
N PHE A 191 11.38 20.37 12.59
CA PHE A 191 11.02 20.60 13.99
C PHE A 191 9.54 20.37 14.25
N ASP A 192 8.67 20.77 13.31
CA ASP A 192 7.22 20.55 13.42
C ASP A 192 6.88 19.05 13.49
N ILE A 193 7.48 18.24 12.60
CA ILE A 193 7.32 16.78 12.59
C ILE A 193 7.83 16.18 13.90
N GLU A 194 9.06 16.50 14.33
CA GLU A 194 9.61 15.93 15.57
C GLU A 194 8.79 16.29 16.82
N ASN A 195 8.33 17.54 16.92
CA ASN A 195 7.52 17.99 18.04
C ASN A 195 6.14 17.32 18.03
N THR A 196 5.54 17.15 16.85
CA THR A 196 4.26 16.47 16.67
C THR A 196 4.36 14.98 17.06
N LEU A 197 5.41 14.31 16.60
CA LEU A 197 5.69 12.90 16.93
C LEU A 197 5.94 12.71 18.43
N LYS A 198 6.69 13.62 19.06
CA LYS A 198 6.91 13.61 20.53
C LYS A 198 5.60 13.78 21.29
N LYS A 199 4.80 14.79 20.92
CA LYS A 199 3.52 15.11 21.58
C LYS A 199 2.53 13.95 21.52
N MET A 200 2.52 13.20 20.42
CA MET A 200 1.56 12.11 20.19
C MET A 200 2.13 10.72 20.50
N ASN A 201 3.33 10.64 21.09
CA ASN A 201 4.01 9.37 21.40
C ASN A 201 4.23 8.47 20.17
N LEU A 202 4.43 9.06 18.99
CA LEU A 202 4.64 8.37 17.70
C LEU A 202 6.10 8.32 17.27
N LEU A 203 7.05 8.72 18.15
CA LEU A 203 8.48 8.64 17.84
C LEU A 203 8.89 7.20 17.54
N ALA A 204 9.51 7.02 16.37
CA ALA A 204 10.01 5.73 15.95
C ALA A 204 11.13 5.23 16.87
N LYS A 205 11.07 3.94 17.22
CA LYS A 205 12.10 3.27 18.02
C LYS A 205 12.91 2.31 17.15
N ARG A 206 13.99 1.77 17.72
CA ARG A 206 14.82 0.74 17.08
C ARG A 206 14.04 -0.54 16.81
N GLU A 207 13.23 -0.96 17.78
CA GLU A 207 12.33 -2.08 17.61
C GLU A 207 11.14 -1.64 16.76
N THR A 208 10.74 -2.53 15.86
CA THR A 208 9.58 -2.33 15.00
C THR A 208 8.32 -2.43 15.84
N ILE A 209 7.50 -1.38 15.82
CA ILE A 209 6.25 -1.30 16.57
C ILE A 209 5.11 -1.42 15.57
N ILE A 210 4.25 -2.42 15.77
CA ILE A 210 2.95 -2.49 15.11
C ILE A 210 1.95 -1.77 16.01
N LEU A 211 1.49 -0.61 15.57
CA LEU A 211 0.51 0.21 16.27
C LEU A 211 -0.88 -0.06 15.69
N GLU A 212 -1.76 -0.63 16.51
CA GLU A 212 -3.18 -0.78 16.17
C GLU A 212 -3.98 0.40 16.73
N LEU A 213 -4.68 1.11 15.85
CA LEU A 213 -5.51 2.26 16.19
C LEU A 213 -6.99 1.91 16.00
N ASN A 214 -7.82 2.35 16.93
CA ASN A 214 -9.27 2.32 16.85
C ASN A 214 -9.78 3.75 16.62
N LEU A 215 -10.33 4.00 15.43
CA LEU A 215 -10.76 5.35 15.03
C LEU A 215 -11.95 5.87 15.83
N MET A 216 -12.65 5.02 16.59
CA MET A 216 -13.70 5.45 17.51
C MET A 216 -13.14 6.21 18.72
N ASN A 217 -11.88 5.99 19.08
CA ASN A 217 -11.21 6.74 20.16
C ASN A 217 -10.61 8.06 19.61
N GLN A 218 -10.91 9.18 20.28
CA GLN A 218 -10.49 10.50 19.83
C GLN A 218 -8.96 10.67 19.76
N GLU A 219 -8.20 10.19 20.74
CA GLU A 219 -6.74 10.30 20.76
C GLU A 219 -6.12 9.46 19.63
N GLN A 220 -6.60 8.23 19.45
CA GLN A 220 -6.11 7.33 18.39
C GLN A 220 -6.49 7.82 16.99
N ARG A 221 -7.61 8.53 16.85
CA ARG A 221 -7.99 9.22 15.62
C ARG A 221 -7.03 10.36 15.29
N GLU A 222 -6.59 11.14 16.27
CA GLU A 222 -5.57 12.18 16.06
C GLU A 222 -4.20 11.58 15.70
N GLN A 223 -3.83 10.44 16.29
CA GLN A 223 -2.65 9.68 15.89
C GLN A 223 -2.75 9.19 14.44
N SER A 224 -3.90 8.63 14.05
CA SER A 224 -4.17 8.20 12.66
C SER A 224 -4.00 9.35 11.67
N LYS A 225 -4.58 10.53 11.94
CA LYS A 225 -4.42 11.72 11.10
C LYS A 225 -2.96 12.08 10.86
N ILE A 226 -2.13 12.02 11.89
CA ILE A 226 -0.69 12.33 11.78
C ILE A 226 0.04 11.26 10.97
N LEU A 227 -0.27 9.98 11.18
CA LEU A 227 0.33 8.88 10.42
C LEU A 227 -0.02 8.96 8.93
N HIS A 228 -1.27 9.31 8.60
CA HIS A 228 -1.68 9.58 7.22
C HIS A 228 -0.93 10.76 6.61
N ARG A 229 -0.70 11.86 7.34
CA ARG A 229 0.14 12.98 6.85
C ARG A 229 1.59 12.55 6.58
N LEU A 230 2.18 11.77 7.47
CA LEU A 230 3.54 11.24 7.30
C LEU A 230 3.63 10.27 6.11
N TYR A 231 2.60 9.45 5.93
CA TYR A 231 2.48 8.52 4.81
C TYR A 231 2.35 9.26 3.46
N LEU A 232 1.52 10.31 3.39
CA LEU A 232 1.38 11.14 2.19
C LEU A 232 2.68 11.84 1.78
N LEU A 233 3.49 12.24 2.77
CA LEU A 233 4.80 12.84 2.58
C LEU A 233 5.92 11.81 2.39
N GLU A 234 5.60 10.52 2.41
CA GLU A 234 6.57 9.42 2.29
C GLU A 234 7.70 9.49 3.34
N ILE A 235 7.38 9.97 4.55
CA ILE A 235 8.35 10.09 5.64
C ILE A 235 8.82 8.70 6.06
N ALA A 236 10.13 8.49 5.99
CA ALA A 236 10.72 7.18 6.21
C ALA A 236 10.50 6.68 7.64
N GLY A 237 10.01 5.44 7.76
CA GLY A 237 9.78 4.78 9.04
C GLY A 237 8.33 4.67 9.47
N TYR A 238 7.41 5.23 8.69
CA TYR A 238 5.97 5.17 8.92
C TYR A 238 5.29 4.51 7.72
N THR A 239 4.74 3.31 7.92
CA THR A 239 4.13 2.52 6.83
C THR A 239 2.76 2.02 7.23
N PHE A 240 1.78 2.21 6.34
CA PHE A 240 0.44 1.66 6.49
C PHE A 240 0.46 0.16 6.16
N LEU A 241 -0.09 -0.68 7.05
CA LEU A 241 -0.14 -2.13 6.82
C LEU A 241 -1.52 -2.56 6.34
N GLU A 242 -2.53 -2.29 7.15
CA GLU A 242 -3.90 -2.67 6.88
C GLU A 242 -4.87 -1.72 7.58
N GLY A 243 -6.01 -1.50 6.93
CA GLY A 243 -7.16 -0.82 7.51
C GLY A 243 -8.37 -1.72 7.35
N THR A 244 -9.41 -1.44 8.13
CA THR A 244 -10.63 -2.23 8.01
C THR A 244 -11.23 -2.00 6.61
N ASP A 245 -11.53 -3.08 5.88
CA ASP A 245 -12.19 -3.02 4.56
C ASP A 245 -13.68 -2.70 4.73
N MET A 246 -13.88 -1.41 4.95
CA MET A 246 -15.14 -0.74 5.17
C MET A 246 -16.05 -0.68 3.93
N ILE A 247 -15.54 -1.07 2.76
CA ILE A 247 -16.30 -1.20 1.51
C ILE A 247 -17.10 -2.50 1.53
N SER A 248 -16.51 -3.59 2.00
CA SER A 248 -17.14 -4.91 2.08
C SER A 248 -18.18 -5.06 3.21
N ARG A 249 -18.26 -4.07 4.11
CA ARG A 249 -19.22 -3.97 5.24
C ARG A 249 -19.31 -5.20 6.16
N LYS A 250 -18.28 -6.05 6.20
CA LYS A 250 -18.14 -7.08 7.24
C LYS A 250 -17.32 -6.46 8.37
N ASP A 251 -17.89 -6.38 9.59
CA ASP A 251 -17.32 -5.76 10.80
C ASP A 251 -17.24 -4.22 10.85
N LEU A 252 -18.40 -3.57 10.97
CA LEU A 252 -18.50 -2.13 11.31
C LEU A 252 -18.35 -1.84 12.81
N GLU A 253 -18.32 -2.86 13.68
CA GLU A 253 -18.26 -2.65 15.14
C GLU A 253 -16.89 -2.14 15.63
N LYS A 254 -15.81 -2.36 14.87
CA LYS A 254 -14.45 -1.97 15.24
C LYS A 254 -13.67 -1.45 14.04
N ILE A 255 -13.77 -0.15 13.79
CA ILE A 255 -13.00 0.53 12.75
C ILE A 255 -11.56 0.68 13.22
N ARG A 256 -10.66 -0.12 12.63
CA ARG A 256 -9.25 -0.22 13.01
C ARG A 256 -8.30 0.03 11.85
N GLU A 257 -7.11 0.52 12.21
CA GLU A 257 -5.95 0.64 11.34
C GLU A 257 -4.74 -0.01 12.01
N LYS A 258 -3.82 -0.53 11.20
CA LYS A 258 -2.52 -1.01 11.66
C LYS A 258 -1.39 -0.32 10.91
N TRP A 259 -0.46 0.17 11.69
CA TRP A 259 0.69 0.92 11.23
C TRP A 259 1.97 0.26 11.71
N ASN A 260 2.97 0.26 10.84
CA ASN A 260 4.30 -0.19 11.17
C ASN A 260 5.21 1.03 11.32
N ILE A 261 5.78 1.19 12.52
CA ILE A 261 6.64 2.29 12.93
C ILE A 261 8.02 1.74 13.29
N SER A 262 9.04 2.21 12.58
CA SER A 262 10.43 1.82 12.85
C SER A 262 11.39 2.94 12.48
N ILE A 263 12.46 3.12 13.26
CA ILE A 263 13.47 4.14 12.93
C ILE A 263 14.17 3.77 11.61
N LYS A 264 14.24 4.73 10.70
CA LYS A 264 14.96 4.61 9.43
C LYS A 264 16.06 5.65 9.34
N VAL A 265 17.13 5.32 8.63
CA VAL A 265 18.25 6.24 8.41
C VAL A 265 17.81 7.44 7.58
N GLU A 266 16.84 7.22 6.71
CA GLU A 266 16.27 8.19 5.78
C GLU A 266 15.35 9.21 6.44
N PHE A 267 14.97 9.04 7.72
CA PHE A 267 13.95 9.85 8.38
C PHE A 267 14.21 11.36 8.23
N HIS A 268 15.37 11.85 8.65
CA HIS A 268 15.69 13.28 8.56
C HIS A 268 15.80 13.78 7.12
N SER A 269 16.34 12.98 6.19
CA SER A 269 16.38 13.35 4.77
C SER A 269 14.97 13.48 4.19
N SER A 270 14.06 12.54 4.49
CA SER A 270 12.67 12.61 4.03
C SER A 270 11.93 13.82 4.59
N CYS A 271 12.19 14.20 5.85
CA CYS A 271 11.61 15.42 6.43
C CYS A 271 12.12 16.69 5.72
N ILE A 272 13.41 16.75 5.37
CA ILE A 272 13.99 17.88 4.63
C ILE A 272 13.41 17.94 3.21
N GLU A 273 13.26 16.80 2.52
CA GLU A 273 12.67 16.76 1.17
C GLU A 273 11.21 17.23 1.15
N ALA A 274 10.44 16.90 2.19
CA ALA A 274 9.06 17.32 2.36
C ALA A 274 8.89 18.84 2.52
N SER A 275 9.95 19.58 2.90
CA SER A 275 9.91 21.06 3.03
C SER A 275 9.50 21.78 1.75
N ARG A 276 9.66 21.15 0.58
CA ARG A 276 9.23 21.71 -0.71
C ARG A 276 7.72 21.94 -0.79
N TYR A 277 6.93 21.23 0.02
CA TYR A 277 5.47 21.28 -0.02
C TYR A 277 4.85 22.19 1.03
N GLY A 278 5.59 22.57 2.08
CA GLY A 278 5.08 23.40 3.16
C GLY A 278 6.03 23.50 4.37
N ALA A 279 5.78 24.46 5.24
CA ALA A 279 6.60 24.71 6.44
C ALA A 279 6.16 23.87 7.64
N THR A 280 4.95 23.33 7.62
CA THR A 280 4.39 22.44 8.66
C THR A 280 3.95 21.10 8.07
N LEU A 281 3.82 20.07 8.89
CA LEU A 281 3.35 18.73 8.48
C LEU A 281 1.96 18.79 7.81
N SER A 282 1.06 19.64 8.34
CA SER A 282 -0.28 19.82 7.79
C SER A 282 -0.28 20.51 6.43
N GLU A 283 0.47 21.61 6.29
CA GLU A 283 0.60 22.34 5.02
C GLU A 283 1.29 21.49 3.96
N ALA A 284 2.37 20.80 4.31
CA ALA A 284 3.11 19.97 3.38
C ALA A 284 2.25 18.80 2.86
N ALA A 285 1.50 18.13 3.73
CA ALA A 285 0.58 17.07 3.32
C ALA A 285 -0.51 17.62 2.38
N ALA A 286 -1.07 18.79 2.68
CA ALA A 286 -2.02 19.46 1.78
C ALA A 286 -1.38 19.88 0.45
N GLY A 287 -0.14 20.35 0.47
CA GLY A 287 0.65 20.72 -0.71
C GLY A 287 0.84 19.55 -1.67
N VAL A 288 1.14 18.35 -1.15
CA VAL A 288 1.23 17.12 -1.95
C VAL A 288 -0.09 16.81 -2.64
N LEU A 289 -1.21 16.81 -1.91
CA LEU A 289 -2.52 16.52 -2.48
C LEU A 289 -2.95 17.57 -3.52
N ASN A 290 -2.66 18.85 -3.26
CA ASN A 290 -2.89 19.92 -4.22
C ASN A 290 -2.10 19.69 -5.51
N GLN A 291 -0.83 19.31 -5.42
CA GLN A 291 -0.03 19.03 -6.61
C GLN A 291 -0.54 17.82 -7.39
N ARG A 292 -0.95 16.74 -6.70
CA ARG A 292 -1.54 15.55 -7.33
C ARG A 292 -2.79 15.92 -8.13
N ILE A 293 -3.74 16.64 -7.52
CA ILE A 293 -4.99 17.04 -8.19
C ILE A 293 -4.75 18.01 -9.35
N HIS A 294 -3.83 18.98 -9.24
CA HIS A 294 -3.57 19.91 -10.36
C HIS A 294 -2.97 19.23 -11.60
N SER A 295 -2.30 18.10 -11.41
CA SER A 295 -1.60 17.41 -12.50
C SER A 295 -2.54 16.54 -13.34
N GLU A 296 -3.77 16.30 -12.87
CA GLU A 296 -4.66 15.29 -13.43
C GLU A 296 -6.12 15.76 -13.48
N THR A 297 -6.84 15.36 -14.51
CA THR A 297 -8.30 15.63 -14.66
C THR A 297 -9.14 14.38 -14.38
N ASP A 298 -8.56 13.41 -13.69
CA ASP A 298 -9.16 12.11 -13.43
C ASP A 298 -10.07 12.16 -12.19
N PRO A 299 -11.38 11.89 -12.31
CA PRO A 299 -12.27 11.88 -11.15
C PRO A 299 -11.91 10.83 -10.11
N GLU A 300 -11.35 9.68 -10.50
CA GLU A 300 -10.94 8.63 -9.57
C GLU A 300 -9.82 9.15 -8.66
N LEU A 301 -8.76 9.69 -9.25
CA LEU A 301 -7.59 10.19 -8.52
C LEU A 301 -7.95 11.41 -7.65
N ALA A 302 -8.83 12.28 -8.14
CA ALA A 302 -9.34 13.40 -7.36
C ALA A 302 -10.12 12.94 -6.11
N THR A 303 -10.97 11.92 -6.22
CA THR A 303 -11.66 11.37 -5.03
C THR A 303 -10.74 10.61 -4.08
N ILE A 304 -9.70 9.92 -4.58
CA ILE A 304 -8.67 9.32 -3.74
C ILE A 304 -7.98 10.41 -2.91
N CYS A 305 -7.63 11.54 -3.53
CA CYS A 305 -7.05 12.69 -2.81
C CYS A 305 -8.01 13.28 -1.77
N LEU A 306 -9.33 13.28 -2.02
CA LEU A 306 -10.33 13.68 -1.02
C LEU A 306 -10.36 12.70 0.16
N VAL A 307 -10.28 11.39 -0.12
CA VAL A 307 -10.20 10.35 0.92
C VAL A 307 -8.93 10.51 1.76
N ASP A 308 -7.79 10.72 1.11
CA ASP A 308 -6.51 10.96 1.77
C ASP A 308 -6.55 12.24 2.62
N ALA A 309 -7.15 13.33 2.12
CA ALA A 309 -7.30 14.58 2.87
C ALA A 309 -8.17 14.40 4.12
N ALA A 310 -9.25 13.63 4.00
CA ALA A 310 -10.13 13.29 5.11
C ALA A 310 -9.41 12.46 6.19
N LEU A 311 -8.72 11.40 5.78
CA LEU A 311 -7.94 10.53 6.67
C LEU A 311 -6.79 11.28 7.35
N ALA A 312 -6.12 12.18 6.62
CA ALA A 312 -5.08 13.07 7.15
C ALA A 312 -5.64 14.25 7.98
N GLY A 313 -6.97 14.37 8.13
CA GLY A 313 -7.62 15.43 8.89
C GLY A 313 -7.25 16.84 8.39
N LEU A 314 -7.24 17.04 7.08
CA LEU A 314 -6.88 18.30 6.41
C LEU A 314 -8.13 19.16 6.10
N GLY A 315 -9.07 19.25 7.05
CA GLY A 315 -10.38 19.87 6.87
C GLY A 315 -10.35 21.29 6.28
N LYS A 316 -9.45 22.15 6.78
CA LYS A 316 -9.24 23.52 6.25
C LYS A 316 -8.86 23.57 4.77
N HIS A 317 -8.18 22.54 4.26
CA HIS A 317 -7.77 22.45 2.86
C HIS A 317 -8.78 21.66 2.00
N LEU A 318 -9.72 20.94 2.62
CA LEU A 318 -10.70 20.10 1.94
C LEU A 318 -11.62 20.93 1.04
N THR A 319 -12.00 22.15 1.43
CA THR A 319 -12.85 23.04 0.62
C THR A 319 -12.26 23.32 -0.76
N PHE A 320 -10.95 23.48 -0.85
CA PHE A 320 -10.27 23.71 -2.13
C PHE A 320 -10.29 22.45 -3.01
N LEU A 321 -10.01 21.29 -2.41
CA LEU A 321 -10.05 20.00 -3.12
C LEU A 321 -11.47 19.65 -3.61
N LEU A 322 -12.49 19.94 -2.79
CA LEU A 322 -13.90 19.74 -3.14
C LEU A 322 -14.30 20.61 -4.34
N LYS A 323 -13.85 21.87 -4.39
CA LYS A 323 -14.07 22.75 -5.53
C LYS A 323 -13.44 22.20 -6.81
N GLN A 324 -12.17 21.81 -6.75
CA GLN A 324 -11.47 21.21 -7.90
C GLN A 324 -12.18 19.96 -8.41
N PHE A 325 -12.65 19.11 -7.49
CA PHE A 325 -13.40 17.93 -7.87
C PHE A 325 -14.74 18.25 -8.54
N SER A 326 -15.49 19.25 -8.04
CA SER A 326 -16.72 19.72 -8.69
C SER A 326 -16.47 20.16 -10.14
N ASP A 327 -15.37 20.87 -10.41
CA ASP A 327 -14.96 21.24 -11.75
C ASP A 327 -14.68 19.98 -12.62
N ILE A 328 -14.01 18.96 -12.08
CA ILE A 328 -13.73 17.68 -12.76
C ILE A 328 -15.01 16.89 -13.09
N ILE A 329 -16.00 16.86 -12.20
CA ILE A 329 -17.29 16.16 -12.44
C ILE A 329 -17.92 16.65 -13.75
N SER A 330 -17.91 17.97 -13.97
CA SER A 330 -18.58 18.60 -15.11
C SER A 330 -18.01 18.17 -16.47
N ILE A 331 -16.68 17.98 -16.53
CA ILE A 331 -15.94 17.63 -17.75
C ILE A 331 -15.71 16.12 -17.92
N SER A 332 -15.89 15.33 -16.86
CA SER A 332 -15.58 13.89 -16.89
C SER A 332 -16.47 13.10 -17.85
N GLY A 333 -15.87 12.48 -18.87
CA GLY A 333 -16.55 11.64 -19.87
C GLY A 333 -16.49 10.13 -19.61
N ASN A 334 -15.77 9.68 -18.57
CA ASN A 334 -15.53 8.26 -18.33
C ASN A 334 -16.48 7.72 -17.25
N PHE A 335 -17.44 6.89 -17.66
CA PHE A 335 -18.43 6.28 -16.77
C PHE A 335 -17.81 5.47 -15.63
N LEU A 336 -16.85 4.58 -15.93
CA LEU A 336 -16.27 3.68 -14.95
C LEU A 336 -15.51 4.44 -13.86
N LYS A 337 -14.67 5.41 -14.26
CA LYS A 337 -13.92 6.24 -13.32
C LYS A 337 -14.84 7.10 -12.46
N MET A 338 -15.94 7.62 -13.02
CA MET A 338 -16.96 8.33 -12.24
C MET A 338 -17.67 7.42 -11.23
N CYS A 339 -17.96 6.17 -11.57
CA CYS A 339 -18.54 5.23 -10.60
C CYS A 339 -17.56 4.87 -9.48
N ILE A 340 -16.27 4.72 -9.77
CA ILE A 340 -15.24 4.53 -8.74
C ILE A 340 -15.17 5.76 -7.82
N ALA A 341 -15.19 6.96 -8.40
CA ALA A 341 -15.25 8.21 -7.66
C ALA A 341 -16.49 8.31 -6.76
N LEU A 342 -17.67 7.95 -7.29
CA LEU A 342 -18.93 7.89 -6.54
C LEU A 342 -18.82 6.95 -5.33
N LYS A 343 -18.15 5.80 -5.51
CA LYS A 343 -17.91 4.84 -4.43
C LYS A 343 -17.02 5.44 -3.34
N HIS A 344 -15.94 6.13 -3.69
CA HIS A 344 -15.07 6.81 -2.72
C HIS A 344 -15.80 7.93 -1.96
N ILE A 345 -16.67 8.68 -2.63
CA ILE A 345 -17.48 9.71 -1.96
C ILE A 345 -18.53 9.09 -1.04
N SER A 346 -19.17 7.99 -1.45
CA SER A 346 -20.13 7.27 -0.60
C SER A 346 -19.47 6.76 0.69
N TYR A 347 -18.18 6.38 0.60
CA TYR A 347 -17.37 6.04 1.75
C TYR A 347 -17.18 7.27 2.66
N LEU A 348 -16.69 8.39 2.13
CA LEU A 348 -16.51 9.61 2.92
C LEU A 348 -17.80 10.08 3.61
N TYR A 349 -18.90 10.10 2.88
CA TYR A 349 -20.19 10.54 3.40
C TYR A 349 -20.70 9.62 4.53
N LYS A 350 -20.51 8.31 4.39
CA LYS A 350 -20.92 7.33 5.41
C LYS A 350 -20.04 7.38 6.67
N TYR A 351 -18.73 7.57 6.50
CA TYR A 351 -17.77 7.56 7.62
C TYR A 351 -17.54 8.94 8.24
N ASP A 352 -18.34 9.94 7.88
CA ASP A 352 -18.27 11.28 8.45
C ASP A 352 -18.38 11.27 10.00
N GLU A 353 -19.22 10.41 10.59
CA GLU A 353 -19.33 10.30 12.07
C GLU A 353 -18.00 9.87 12.73
N VAL A 354 -17.19 9.11 12.01
CA VAL A 354 -15.93 8.53 12.49
C VAL A 354 -14.74 9.42 12.09
N LEU A 355 -14.80 10.07 10.93
CA LEU A 355 -13.72 10.94 10.46
C LEU A 355 -13.88 12.39 10.98
N ILE A 356 -15.10 12.79 11.34
CA ILE A 356 -15.53 14.15 11.70
C ILE A 356 -15.03 15.12 10.62
N LEU A 357 -15.66 15.06 9.45
CA LEU A 357 -15.24 15.88 8.32
C LEU A 357 -15.72 17.32 8.54
N GLU A 358 -14.80 18.27 8.42
CA GLU A 358 -15.14 19.68 8.29
C GLU A 358 -15.69 19.93 6.87
N GLY A 359 -16.86 20.56 6.72
CA GLY A 359 -17.43 20.89 5.40
C GLY A 359 -18.44 19.88 4.82
N LYS A 360 -19.11 19.10 5.68
CA LYS A 360 -20.13 18.11 5.28
C LYS A 360 -21.17 18.61 4.27
N GLU A 361 -21.65 19.84 4.43
CA GLU A 361 -22.66 20.43 3.52
C GLU A 361 -22.16 20.53 2.07
N SER A 362 -20.87 20.84 1.88
CA SER A 362 -20.26 20.87 0.54
C SER A 362 -20.08 19.47 -0.04
N LEU A 363 -19.84 18.46 0.82
CA LEU A 363 -19.73 17.07 0.40
C LEU A 363 -21.08 16.50 -0.07
N GLU A 364 -22.19 16.86 0.58
CA GLU A 364 -23.55 16.44 0.19
C GLU A 364 -23.88 16.88 -1.25
N GLY A 365 -23.63 18.15 -1.57
CA GLY A 365 -23.85 18.71 -2.91
C GLY A 365 -23.01 17.99 -3.97
N ILE A 366 -21.71 17.82 -3.70
CA ILE A 366 -20.78 17.12 -4.61
C ILE A 366 -21.15 15.65 -4.79
N PHE A 367 -21.62 14.99 -3.73
CA PHE A 367 -22.06 13.60 -3.81
C PHE A 367 -23.29 13.47 -4.71
N ARG A 368 -24.27 14.37 -4.55
CA ARG A 368 -25.44 14.44 -5.43
C ARG A 368 -25.05 14.73 -6.88
N GLU A 369 -24.17 15.69 -7.13
CA GLU A 369 -23.65 16.00 -8.48
C GLU A 369 -22.94 14.80 -9.11
N SER A 370 -22.11 14.10 -8.35
CA SER A 370 -21.39 12.90 -8.81
C SER A 370 -22.35 11.77 -9.20
N TYR A 371 -23.41 11.56 -8.40
CA TYR A 371 -24.45 10.58 -8.68
C TYR A 371 -25.20 10.92 -9.98
N LEU A 372 -25.64 12.17 -10.13
CA LEU A 372 -26.33 12.64 -11.33
C LEU A 372 -25.43 12.54 -12.57
N ARG A 373 -24.12 12.82 -12.43
CA ARG A 373 -23.17 12.64 -13.53
C ARG A 373 -23.03 11.17 -13.92
N CYS A 374 -22.96 10.24 -12.96
CA CYS A 374 -22.93 8.81 -13.24
C CYS A 374 -24.19 8.36 -14.01
N LEU A 375 -25.38 8.82 -13.60
CA LEU A 375 -26.63 8.55 -14.32
C LEU A 375 -26.60 9.10 -15.75
N ASN A 376 -26.13 10.34 -15.94
CA ASN A 376 -26.05 10.95 -17.28
C ASN A 376 -25.06 10.21 -18.20
N LEU A 377 -23.93 9.76 -17.66
CA LEU A 377 -22.94 8.99 -18.42
C LEU A 377 -23.47 7.59 -18.76
N LEU A 378 -24.21 6.95 -17.85
CA LEU A 378 -24.89 5.68 -18.09
C LEU A 378 -25.88 5.78 -19.27
N ASP A 379 -26.69 6.84 -19.29
CA ASP A 379 -27.67 7.10 -20.36
C ASP A 379 -27.03 7.38 -21.74
N ARG A 380 -25.73 7.72 -21.76
CA ARG A 380 -24.96 8.06 -22.97
C ARG A 380 -23.93 7.00 -23.36
N LEU A 381 -23.97 5.81 -22.74
CA LEU A 381 -23.08 4.73 -23.12
C LEU A 381 -23.32 4.30 -24.58
N GLY A 382 -22.23 3.99 -25.30
CA GLY A 382 -22.28 3.52 -26.67
C GLY A 382 -22.41 1.99 -26.77
N ALA A 383 -22.82 1.52 -27.95
CA ALA A 383 -23.22 0.14 -28.25
C ALA A 383 -22.16 -0.97 -28.01
N THR A 384 -20.86 -0.67 -27.98
CA THR A 384 -19.84 -1.73 -28.16
C THR A 384 -18.62 -1.56 -27.26
N SER A 385 -18.82 -1.64 -25.95
CA SER A 385 -17.68 -1.77 -25.03
C SER A 385 -17.52 -3.23 -24.58
N SER A 386 -16.34 -3.81 -24.78
CA SER A 386 -15.93 -5.11 -24.21
C SER A 386 -15.77 -5.10 -22.69
N GLU A 387 -16.48 -4.20 -22.00
CA GLU A 387 -16.35 -3.90 -20.58
C GLU A 387 -17.68 -4.07 -19.82
N GLY A 388 -18.64 -4.82 -20.37
CA GLY A 388 -19.98 -5.04 -19.82
C GLY A 388 -20.00 -5.34 -18.32
N LEU A 389 -19.16 -6.27 -17.86
CA LEU A 389 -19.00 -6.58 -16.42
C LEU A 389 -18.56 -5.36 -15.58
N LYS A 390 -17.62 -4.54 -16.07
CA LYS A 390 -17.16 -3.34 -15.34
C LYS A 390 -18.27 -2.30 -15.29
N GLN A 391 -19.01 -2.12 -16.39
CA GLN A 391 -20.11 -1.18 -16.45
C GLN A 391 -21.27 -1.60 -15.54
N ALA A 392 -21.57 -2.91 -15.49
CA ALA A 392 -22.54 -3.48 -14.57
C ALA A 392 -22.18 -3.25 -13.10
N LYS A 393 -20.90 -3.32 -12.73
CA LYS A 393 -20.43 -2.90 -11.38
C LYS A 393 -20.63 -1.40 -11.13
N GLY A 394 -20.53 -0.57 -12.19
CA GLY A 394 -20.90 0.84 -12.14
C GLY A 394 -22.39 1.05 -11.85
N VAL A 395 -23.26 0.31 -12.55
CA VAL A 395 -24.72 0.30 -12.29
C VAL A 395 -25.02 -0.16 -10.87
N GLN A 396 -24.34 -1.20 -10.38
CA GLN A 396 -24.46 -1.65 -9.00
C GLN A 396 -24.17 -0.51 -8.02
N THR A 397 -23.10 0.25 -8.27
CA THR A 397 -22.71 1.40 -7.44
C THR A 397 -23.78 2.48 -7.44
N ILE A 398 -24.38 2.79 -8.61
CA ILE A 398 -25.49 3.75 -8.72
C ILE A 398 -26.71 3.26 -7.92
N VAL A 399 -27.12 2.01 -8.12
CA VAL A 399 -28.30 1.42 -7.47
C VAL A 399 -28.13 1.36 -5.95
N GLU A 400 -26.95 0.94 -5.47
CA GLU A 400 -26.62 0.93 -4.05
C GLU A 400 -26.59 2.35 -3.47
N THR A 401 -26.04 3.33 -4.22
CA THR A 401 -26.04 4.73 -3.81
C THR A 401 -27.47 5.25 -3.62
N TYR A 402 -28.36 4.98 -4.57
CA TYR A 402 -29.76 5.34 -4.44
C TYR A 402 -30.43 4.64 -3.25
N GLN A 403 -30.22 3.33 -3.10
CA GLN A 403 -30.82 2.53 -2.04
C GLN A 403 -30.45 3.03 -0.64
N TYR A 404 -29.19 3.43 -0.42
CA TYR A 404 -28.70 3.83 0.89
C TYR A 404 -28.79 5.34 1.17
N PHE A 405 -28.84 6.20 0.14
CA PHE A 405 -28.68 7.65 0.31
C PHE A 405 -29.77 8.50 -0.37
N SER A 406 -30.82 7.90 -0.93
CA SER A 406 -31.89 8.64 -1.63
C SER A 406 -32.57 9.70 -0.77
N GLU A 407 -32.93 9.36 0.47
CA GLU A 407 -33.56 10.30 1.42
C GLU A 407 -32.60 11.42 1.83
N SER A 408 -31.35 11.06 2.18
CA SER A 408 -30.36 12.03 2.65
C SER A 408 -29.93 13.01 1.56
N LEU A 409 -29.81 12.55 0.31
CA LEU A 409 -29.37 13.37 -0.83
C LEU A 409 -30.54 13.93 -1.64
N LYS A 410 -31.80 13.64 -1.25
CA LYS A 410 -33.02 14.01 -1.97
C LYS A 410 -32.95 13.62 -3.46
N LEU A 411 -32.58 12.37 -3.73
CA LEU A 411 -32.48 11.84 -5.09
C LEU A 411 -33.86 11.54 -5.66
N SER A 412 -34.05 11.78 -6.95
CA SER A 412 -35.32 11.49 -7.63
C SER A 412 -35.42 10.01 -8.04
N LEU A 413 -36.53 9.37 -7.65
CA LEU A 413 -36.88 8.02 -8.11
C LEU A 413 -37.14 8.02 -9.62
N GLU A 414 -37.72 9.09 -10.16
CA GLU A 414 -38.08 9.21 -11.57
C GLU A 414 -36.84 9.27 -12.45
N GLU A 415 -35.81 10.03 -12.05
CA GLU A 415 -34.57 10.18 -12.82
C GLU A 415 -33.85 8.84 -13.01
N ILE A 416 -33.67 8.07 -11.93
CA ILE A 416 -33.03 6.74 -12.02
C ILE A 416 -33.91 5.76 -12.80
N ARG A 417 -35.23 5.74 -12.57
CA ARG A 417 -36.17 4.88 -13.30
C ARG A 417 -36.08 5.09 -14.80
N ASP A 418 -36.11 6.35 -15.23
CA ASP A 418 -36.18 6.69 -16.64
C ASP A 418 -34.87 6.36 -17.36
N VAL A 419 -33.71 6.59 -16.72
CA VAL A 419 -32.39 6.18 -17.24
C VAL A 419 -32.29 4.66 -17.33
N LEU A 420 -32.62 3.93 -16.26
CA LEU A 420 -32.56 2.47 -16.27
C LEU A 420 -33.50 1.88 -17.32
N SER A 421 -34.69 2.45 -17.50
CA SER A 421 -35.63 2.00 -18.54
C SER A 421 -35.08 2.17 -19.96
N ARG A 422 -34.50 3.33 -20.28
CA ARG A 422 -33.88 3.60 -21.60
C ARG A 422 -32.69 2.67 -21.87
N VAL A 423 -31.83 2.47 -20.88
CA VAL A 423 -30.63 1.62 -21.05
C VAL A 423 -31.01 0.15 -21.14
N GLY A 424 -31.98 -0.31 -20.35
CA GLY A 424 -32.45 -1.71 -20.38
C GLY A 424 -33.13 -2.09 -21.70
N THR A 425 -33.78 -1.13 -22.37
CA THR A 425 -34.48 -1.36 -23.65
C THR A 425 -33.60 -1.19 -24.89
N ASN A 426 -32.40 -0.62 -24.75
CA ASN A 426 -31.51 -0.39 -25.87
C ASN A 426 -30.75 -1.67 -26.25
N SER A 427 -31.25 -2.40 -27.26
CA SER A 427 -30.67 -3.66 -27.72
C SER A 427 -29.26 -3.55 -28.32
N GLU A 428 -28.79 -2.35 -28.64
CA GLU A 428 -27.43 -2.15 -29.12
C GLU A 428 -26.40 -2.22 -27.98
N LEU A 429 -26.81 -2.12 -26.72
CA LEU A 429 -25.90 -2.19 -25.58
C LEU A 429 -25.59 -3.62 -25.14
N ASP A 430 -24.40 -3.78 -24.55
CA ASP A 430 -23.90 -5.03 -23.98
C ASP A 430 -24.96 -5.73 -23.08
N ALA A 431 -25.14 -7.03 -23.31
CA ALA A 431 -26.15 -7.83 -22.62
C ALA A 431 -25.93 -7.86 -21.11
N PHE A 432 -24.67 -7.87 -20.64
CA PHE A 432 -24.32 -7.85 -19.23
C PHE A 432 -24.79 -6.55 -18.57
N LEU A 433 -24.57 -5.42 -19.24
CA LEU A 433 -25.04 -4.12 -18.78
C LEU A 433 -26.58 -4.07 -18.70
N ARG A 434 -27.27 -4.51 -19.76
CA ARG A 434 -28.74 -4.58 -19.79
C ARG A 434 -29.29 -5.43 -18.65
N GLY A 435 -28.66 -6.58 -18.40
CA GLY A 435 -28.98 -7.46 -17.28
C GLY A 435 -28.87 -6.76 -15.93
N ALA A 436 -27.75 -6.05 -15.71
CA ALA A 436 -27.54 -5.29 -14.49
C ALA A 436 -28.59 -4.19 -14.29
N VAL A 437 -28.91 -3.46 -15.34
CA VAL A 437 -29.94 -2.42 -15.32
C VAL A 437 -31.32 -2.99 -14.98
N CYS A 438 -31.70 -4.10 -15.61
CA CYS A 438 -32.92 -4.85 -15.27
C CYS A 438 -32.94 -5.26 -13.78
N GLY A 439 -31.80 -5.76 -13.28
CA GLY A 439 -31.62 -6.10 -11.87
C GLY A 439 -31.77 -4.89 -10.94
N GLY A 440 -31.28 -3.72 -11.37
CA GLY A 440 -31.45 -2.46 -10.67
C GLY A 440 -32.90 -1.99 -10.61
N GLN A 441 -33.62 -2.04 -11.74
CA GLN A 441 -35.05 -1.71 -11.80
C GLN A 441 -35.84 -2.58 -10.82
N TRP A 442 -35.52 -3.86 -10.77
CA TRP A 442 -36.22 -4.78 -9.89
C TRP A 442 -35.85 -4.62 -8.41
N LYS A 443 -34.57 -4.45 -8.10
CA LYS A 443 -34.10 -4.21 -6.73
C LYS A 443 -34.71 -2.96 -6.11
N LEU A 444 -34.95 -1.94 -6.94
CA LEU A 444 -35.57 -0.68 -6.53
C LEU A 444 -37.10 -0.66 -6.70
N ASN A 445 -37.70 -1.78 -7.15
CA ASN A 445 -39.14 -1.92 -7.38
C ASN A 445 -39.73 -0.85 -8.34
N LEU A 446 -38.98 -0.55 -9.41
CA LEU A 446 -39.22 0.54 -10.37
C LEU A 446 -40.03 0.13 -11.59
N ALA A 447 -40.08 -1.17 -11.88
CA ALA A 447 -40.82 -1.75 -12.99
C ALA A 447 -41.84 -2.74 -12.43
N ASP A 448 -43.00 -2.80 -13.07
CA ASP A 448 -43.98 -3.85 -12.85
C ASP A 448 -43.41 -5.21 -13.27
N ASP A 449 -43.85 -6.27 -12.60
CA ASP A 449 -43.35 -7.61 -12.88
C ASP A 449 -43.52 -7.97 -14.37
N HIS A 450 -44.55 -7.47 -15.06
CA HIS A 450 -44.75 -7.70 -16.49
C HIS A 450 -43.68 -7.06 -17.39
N SER A 451 -43.25 -5.83 -17.13
CA SER A 451 -42.18 -5.16 -17.90
C SER A 451 -40.83 -5.86 -17.74
N ILE A 452 -40.53 -6.34 -16.53
CA ILE A 452 -39.31 -7.12 -16.25
C ILE A 452 -39.36 -8.47 -17.00
N LEU A 453 -40.53 -9.11 -16.99
CA LEU A 453 -40.77 -10.33 -17.76
C LEU A 453 -40.62 -10.10 -19.26
N ASP A 454 -41.12 -8.98 -19.80
CA ASP A 454 -40.96 -8.65 -21.22
C ASP A 454 -39.50 -8.40 -21.59
N GLN A 455 -38.73 -7.73 -20.74
CA GLN A 455 -37.28 -7.59 -20.92
C GLN A 455 -36.60 -8.97 -20.91
N LEU A 456 -36.87 -9.81 -19.91
CA LEU A 456 -36.35 -11.19 -19.86
C LEU A 456 -36.73 -12.01 -21.10
N ASN A 457 -37.95 -11.83 -21.60
CA ASN A 457 -38.48 -12.53 -22.77
C ASN A 457 -37.91 -12.01 -24.09
N SER A 458 -37.35 -10.80 -24.12
CA SER A 458 -36.75 -10.21 -25.32
C SER A 458 -35.36 -10.80 -25.66
N PHE A 459 -34.75 -11.55 -24.74
CA PHE A 459 -33.46 -12.21 -24.94
C PHE A 459 -33.66 -13.65 -25.41
N TYR A 460 -33.43 -13.88 -26.70
CA TYR A 460 -33.53 -15.20 -27.33
C TYR A 460 -32.20 -15.73 -27.88
N ASP A 461 -31.14 -14.93 -27.85
CA ASP A 461 -29.82 -15.36 -28.32
C ASP A 461 -29.09 -16.14 -27.21
N PRO A 462 -28.84 -17.46 -27.38
CA PRO A 462 -28.06 -18.24 -26.43
C PRO A 462 -26.66 -17.65 -26.16
N ALA A 463 -26.12 -16.87 -27.09
CA ALA A 463 -24.82 -16.21 -26.94
C ALA A 463 -24.83 -15.05 -25.92
N GLU A 464 -25.96 -14.36 -25.74
CA GLU A 464 -26.08 -13.20 -24.84
C GLU A 464 -26.68 -13.56 -23.47
N LEU A 465 -27.28 -14.74 -23.36
CA LEU A 465 -28.04 -15.18 -22.18
C LEU A 465 -27.18 -15.25 -20.91
N GLU A 466 -25.93 -15.71 -21.02
CA GLU A 466 -25.00 -15.77 -19.89
C GLU A 466 -24.77 -14.38 -19.29
N ASP A 467 -24.39 -13.44 -20.15
CA ASP A 467 -24.01 -12.10 -19.77
C ASP A 467 -25.19 -11.36 -19.15
N PHE A 468 -26.37 -11.43 -19.79
CA PHE A 468 -27.58 -10.82 -19.26
C PHE A 468 -27.95 -11.35 -17.86
N LEU A 469 -28.01 -12.68 -17.69
CA LEU A 469 -28.35 -13.26 -16.39
C LEU A 469 -27.28 -12.97 -15.34
N SER A 470 -26.00 -12.97 -15.72
CA SER A 470 -24.89 -12.61 -14.84
C SER A 470 -25.00 -11.16 -14.36
N GLY A 471 -25.34 -10.23 -15.25
CA GLY A 471 -25.63 -8.83 -14.91
C GLY A 471 -26.82 -8.70 -13.95
N LEU A 472 -27.93 -9.38 -14.26
CA LEU A 472 -29.13 -9.40 -13.42
C LEU A 472 -28.81 -9.88 -12.00
N PHE A 473 -28.14 -11.02 -11.88
CA PHE A 473 -27.79 -11.61 -10.59
C PHE A 473 -26.72 -10.83 -9.83
N LEU A 474 -25.86 -10.06 -10.51
CA LEU A 474 -24.90 -9.18 -9.84
C LEU A 474 -25.60 -8.19 -8.89
N ILE A 475 -26.74 -7.63 -9.30
CA ILE A 475 -27.46 -6.60 -8.52
C ILE A 475 -28.64 -7.20 -7.75
N ALA A 476 -29.43 -8.07 -8.38
CA ALA A 476 -30.68 -8.59 -7.83
C ALA A 476 -30.56 -10.01 -7.24
N ARG A 477 -29.35 -10.45 -6.84
CA ARG A 477 -29.09 -11.80 -6.28
C ARG A 477 -30.10 -12.26 -5.23
N GLU A 478 -30.37 -11.43 -4.24
CA GLU A 478 -31.27 -11.78 -3.13
C GLU A 478 -32.74 -11.78 -3.57
N THR A 479 -33.12 -10.82 -4.42
CA THR A 479 -34.47 -10.71 -5.00
C THR A 479 -34.79 -11.90 -5.89
N ALA A 480 -33.84 -12.28 -6.77
CA ALA A 480 -33.96 -13.41 -7.68
C ALA A 480 -34.16 -14.75 -6.95
N GLN A 481 -33.58 -14.92 -5.76
CA GLN A 481 -33.77 -16.13 -4.96
C GLN A 481 -35.18 -16.24 -4.39
N ARG A 482 -35.83 -15.12 -4.05
CA ARG A 482 -37.10 -15.10 -3.30
C ARG A 482 -38.31 -14.90 -4.19
N ASN A 483 -38.15 -14.26 -5.35
CA ASN A 483 -39.27 -13.91 -6.20
C ASN A 483 -39.69 -15.12 -7.05
N LYS A 484 -40.86 -15.69 -6.70
CA LYS A 484 -41.44 -16.84 -7.39
C LYS A 484 -41.80 -16.52 -8.85
N LEU A 485 -42.21 -15.29 -9.18
CA LEU A 485 -42.60 -14.92 -10.55
C LEU A 485 -41.43 -15.02 -11.53
N LEU A 486 -40.24 -14.57 -11.13
CA LEU A 486 -39.03 -14.73 -11.93
C LEU A 486 -38.70 -16.21 -12.13
N LEU A 487 -38.68 -16.98 -11.05
CA LEU A 487 -38.33 -18.40 -11.13
C LEU A 487 -39.31 -19.15 -12.04
N THR A 488 -40.60 -18.82 -11.97
CA THR A 488 -41.62 -19.34 -12.90
C THR A 488 -41.32 -18.94 -14.34
N ALA A 489 -41.01 -17.68 -14.60
CA ALA A 489 -40.75 -17.20 -15.95
C ALA A 489 -39.47 -17.79 -16.56
N LEU A 490 -38.38 -17.83 -15.80
CA LEU A 490 -37.16 -18.51 -16.20
C LEU A 490 -37.43 -20.00 -16.46
N ASN A 491 -38.23 -20.66 -15.60
CA ASN A 491 -38.60 -22.06 -15.80
C ASN A 491 -39.41 -22.27 -17.08
N ILE A 492 -40.46 -21.48 -17.30
CA ILE A 492 -41.28 -21.54 -18.52
C ILE A 492 -40.39 -21.36 -19.75
N ARG A 493 -39.52 -20.35 -19.75
CA ARG A 493 -38.63 -20.08 -20.87
C ARG A 493 -37.61 -21.18 -21.13
N ILE A 494 -36.97 -21.71 -20.09
CA ILE A 494 -36.06 -22.85 -20.22
C ILE A 494 -36.81 -24.08 -20.73
N SER A 495 -38.07 -24.27 -20.32
CA SER A 495 -38.92 -25.40 -20.74
C SER A 495 -39.43 -25.28 -22.18
N GLU A 496 -39.53 -24.08 -22.73
CA GLU A 496 -39.92 -23.81 -24.13
C GLU A 496 -38.76 -24.02 -25.12
N LEU A 497 -37.51 -24.11 -24.65
CA LEU A 497 -36.35 -24.37 -25.50
C LEU A 497 -36.42 -25.77 -26.13
N SER A 498 -36.10 -25.84 -27.42
CA SER A 498 -35.87 -27.14 -28.07
C SER A 498 -34.67 -27.87 -27.44
N HIS A 499 -34.61 -29.20 -27.58
CA HIS A 499 -33.50 -29.97 -27.02
C HIS A 499 -32.12 -29.49 -27.48
N SER A 500 -31.97 -29.14 -28.76
CA SER A 500 -30.71 -28.58 -29.30
C SER A 500 -30.39 -27.20 -28.73
N SER A 501 -31.38 -26.30 -28.68
CA SER A 501 -31.20 -24.94 -28.13
C SER A 501 -30.89 -24.96 -26.64
N PHE A 502 -31.46 -25.91 -25.89
CA PHE A 502 -31.15 -26.09 -24.48
C PHE A 502 -29.69 -26.53 -24.26
N LEU A 503 -29.19 -27.49 -25.06
CA LEU A 503 -27.79 -27.92 -24.97
C LEU A 503 -26.80 -26.80 -25.33
N GLU A 504 -27.16 -25.94 -26.29
CA GLU A 504 -26.38 -24.75 -26.65
C GLU A 504 -26.36 -23.71 -25.53
N ALA A 505 -27.49 -23.47 -24.86
CA ALA A 505 -27.60 -22.51 -23.75
C ALA A 505 -27.08 -23.06 -22.40
N LEU A 506 -26.90 -24.37 -22.26
CA LEU A 506 -26.57 -25.02 -20.98
C LEU A 506 -25.25 -24.52 -20.34
N PRO A 507 -24.13 -24.32 -21.08
CA PRO A 507 -22.90 -23.78 -20.51
C PRO A 507 -23.11 -22.37 -19.95
N ALA A 508 -23.77 -21.50 -20.73
CA ALA A 508 -24.12 -20.13 -20.37
C ALA A 508 -24.97 -20.07 -19.09
N LEU A 509 -26.02 -20.90 -19.02
CA LEU A 509 -26.86 -21.03 -17.83
C LEU A 509 -26.03 -21.49 -16.62
N ARG A 510 -25.21 -22.53 -16.75
CA ARG A 510 -24.36 -23.00 -15.66
C ARG A 510 -23.43 -21.90 -15.14
N MET A 511 -22.86 -21.12 -16.05
CA MET A 511 -21.96 -20.01 -15.72
C MET A 511 -22.70 -18.89 -14.98
N ALA A 512 -23.86 -18.45 -15.48
CA ALA A 512 -24.68 -17.42 -14.82
C ALA A 512 -25.07 -17.83 -13.38
N PHE A 513 -25.37 -19.11 -13.15
CA PHE A 513 -25.68 -19.61 -11.81
C PHE A 513 -24.45 -19.77 -10.88
N THR A 514 -23.21 -19.62 -11.35
CA THR A 514 -22.01 -19.65 -10.48
C THR A 514 -21.97 -18.49 -9.48
N PHE A 515 -22.68 -17.39 -9.73
CA PHE A 515 -22.82 -16.28 -8.80
C PHE A 515 -23.47 -16.70 -7.47
N PHE A 516 -24.29 -17.75 -7.47
CA PHE A 516 -24.93 -18.27 -6.26
C PHE A 516 -24.05 -19.32 -5.54
N THR A 517 -23.97 -19.21 -4.22
CA THR A 517 -23.38 -20.25 -3.36
C THR A 517 -24.22 -21.52 -3.40
N PRO A 518 -23.66 -22.69 -3.03
CA PRO A 518 -24.42 -23.94 -2.96
C PRO A 518 -25.71 -23.85 -2.13
N ARG A 519 -25.70 -23.08 -1.04
CA ARG A 519 -26.87 -22.86 -0.18
C ARG A 519 -27.98 -22.07 -0.89
N GLU A 520 -27.60 -21.06 -1.65
CA GLU A 520 -28.56 -20.23 -2.40
C GLU A 520 -29.13 -20.99 -3.59
N LYS A 521 -28.32 -21.79 -4.29
CA LYS A 521 -28.79 -22.71 -5.34
C LYS A 521 -29.83 -23.69 -4.80
N HIS A 522 -29.58 -24.26 -3.62
CA HIS A 522 -30.54 -25.14 -2.96
C HIS A 522 -31.88 -24.43 -2.69
N LYS A 523 -31.84 -23.17 -2.24
CA LYS A 523 -33.03 -22.38 -1.97
C LYS A 523 -33.81 -22.01 -3.23
N ILE A 524 -33.11 -21.67 -4.31
CA ILE A 524 -33.71 -21.48 -5.64
C ILE A 524 -34.42 -22.77 -6.08
N GLY A 525 -33.75 -23.91 -5.94
CA GLY A 525 -34.31 -25.23 -6.24
C GLY A 525 -35.59 -25.50 -5.45
N GLN A 526 -35.58 -25.30 -4.12
CA GLN A 526 -36.77 -25.45 -3.27
C GLN A 526 -37.95 -24.59 -3.76
N ASN A 527 -37.69 -23.31 -4.05
CA ASN A 527 -38.73 -22.42 -4.56
C ASN A 527 -39.28 -22.87 -5.92
N LEU A 528 -38.43 -23.40 -6.81
CA LEU A 528 -38.85 -24.00 -8.08
C LEU A 528 -39.70 -25.26 -7.88
N PHE A 529 -39.33 -26.14 -6.94
CA PHE A 529 -40.12 -27.33 -6.61
C PHE A 529 -41.53 -26.97 -6.10
N GLU A 530 -41.65 -25.92 -5.28
CA GLU A 530 -42.94 -25.41 -4.83
C GLU A 530 -43.79 -24.83 -5.96
N ILE A 531 -43.17 -24.26 -7.00
CA ILE A 531 -43.84 -23.65 -8.15
C ILE A 531 -44.29 -24.71 -9.14
N ILE A 532 -43.37 -25.58 -9.56
CA ILE A 532 -43.61 -26.57 -10.61
C ILE A 532 -44.51 -27.69 -10.09
N GLN A 533 -44.51 -27.93 -8.77
CA GLN A 533 -45.15 -29.09 -8.14
C GLN A 533 -45.00 -30.34 -9.00
N PRO A 534 -43.74 -30.70 -9.37
CA PRO A 534 -43.53 -31.81 -10.28
C PRO A 534 -44.18 -33.04 -9.67
N SER A 535 -44.93 -33.79 -10.47
CA SER A 535 -45.48 -35.07 -10.02
C SER A 535 -44.35 -35.89 -9.43
N LEU A 536 -44.47 -36.21 -8.14
CA LEU A 536 -43.53 -37.09 -7.43
C LEU A 536 -43.41 -38.48 -8.11
N ASP A 537 -44.26 -38.76 -9.09
CA ASP A 537 -44.28 -39.97 -9.89
C ASP A 537 -43.19 -40.05 -10.97
N GLU A 538 -42.41 -39.00 -11.24
CA GLU A 538 -41.36 -39.03 -12.29
C GLU A 538 -40.00 -38.41 -11.90
N LEU A 539 -39.66 -38.34 -10.61
CA LEU A 539 -38.27 -38.65 -10.25
C LEU A 539 -38.20 -40.16 -10.16
N SER A 540 -38.26 -40.78 -11.35
CA SER A 540 -38.06 -42.21 -11.55
C SER A 540 -36.94 -42.65 -10.62
N ASN A 541 -37.28 -43.53 -9.68
CA ASN A 541 -36.33 -44.42 -9.05
C ASN A 541 -35.47 -44.98 -10.19
N PHE A 542 -34.30 -44.40 -10.43
CA PHE A 542 -33.22 -45.03 -11.20
C PHE A 542 -32.61 -46.13 -10.32
N GLU A 543 -33.47 -46.94 -9.71
CA GLU A 543 -33.17 -48.27 -9.18
C GLU A 543 -33.57 -49.30 -10.24
N ASP A 544 -33.40 -49.01 -11.53
CA ASP A 544 -33.24 -50.09 -12.49
C ASP A 544 -31.83 -50.65 -12.25
N PRO A 545 -31.68 -51.85 -11.65
CA PRO A 545 -30.38 -52.40 -11.31
C PRO A 545 -29.48 -52.52 -12.53
N GLU A 546 -30.06 -52.70 -13.72
CA GLU A 546 -29.32 -52.80 -14.97
C GLU A 546 -28.66 -51.46 -15.36
N THR A 547 -29.37 -50.34 -15.17
CA THR A 547 -28.82 -49.00 -15.43
C THR A 547 -27.73 -48.63 -14.43
N ILE A 548 -27.87 -48.97 -13.14
CA ILE A 548 -26.82 -48.78 -12.13
C ILE A 548 -25.58 -49.63 -12.47
N LEU A 549 -25.78 -50.90 -12.85
CA LEU A 549 -24.68 -51.79 -13.24
C LEU A 549 -23.96 -51.29 -14.49
N ARG A 550 -24.69 -50.77 -15.49
CA ARG A 550 -24.08 -50.16 -16.69
C ARG A 550 -23.30 -48.89 -16.35
N ALA A 551 -23.79 -48.06 -15.43
CA ALA A 551 -23.08 -46.87 -14.99
C ALA A 551 -21.80 -47.21 -14.24
N ILE A 552 -21.83 -48.19 -13.32
CA ILE A 552 -20.65 -48.68 -12.61
C ILE A 552 -19.62 -49.27 -13.59
N GLU A 553 -20.06 -50.05 -14.57
CA GLU A 553 -19.16 -50.65 -15.56
C GLU A 553 -18.57 -49.58 -16.50
N PHE A 554 -19.37 -48.59 -16.90
CA PHE A 554 -18.87 -47.45 -17.66
C PHE A 554 -17.84 -46.64 -16.88
N GLU A 555 -18.10 -46.37 -15.60
CA GLU A 555 -17.20 -45.64 -14.71
C GLU A 555 -15.88 -46.40 -14.50
N ARG A 556 -15.95 -47.72 -14.34
CA ARG A 556 -14.77 -48.61 -14.30
C ARG A 556 -13.94 -48.50 -15.58
N ILE A 557 -14.59 -48.59 -16.75
CA ILE A 557 -13.92 -48.48 -18.06
C ILE A 557 -13.31 -47.08 -18.25
N LEU A 558 -14.01 -46.03 -17.83
CA LEU A 558 -13.54 -44.65 -17.91
C LEU A 558 -12.27 -44.45 -17.08
N PHE A 559 -12.25 -44.93 -15.83
CA PHE A 559 -11.09 -44.82 -14.94
C PHE A 559 -9.91 -45.70 -15.38
N GLU A 560 -10.17 -46.92 -15.88
CA GLU A 560 -9.12 -47.75 -16.49
C GLU A 560 -8.51 -47.06 -17.71
N THR A 561 -9.34 -46.45 -18.55
CA THR A 561 -8.87 -45.74 -19.75
C THR A 561 -8.08 -44.49 -19.38
N ALA A 562 -8.58 -43.67 -18.44
CA ALA A 562 -7.89 -42.49 -17.93
C ALA A 562 -6.52 -42.83 -17.31
N SER A 563 -6.46 -43.90 -16.52
CA SER A 563 -5.22 -44.42 -15.94
C SER A 563 -4.23 -44.89 -17.02
N ARG A 564 -4.72 -45.54 -18.08
CA ARG A 564 -3.91 -45.99 -19.23
C ARG A 564 -3.22 -44.83 -19.97
N TYR A 565 -3.85 -43.65 -19.96
CA TYR A 565 -3.31 -42.42 -20.54
C TYR A 565 -2.63 -41.50 -19.51
N GLY A 566 -2.37 -42.00 -18.29
CA GLY A 566 -1.60 -41.28 -17.26
C GLY A 566 -2.34 -40.15 -16.56
N ILE A 567 -3.66 -40.07 -16.70
CA ILE A 567 -4.51 -39.07 -16.03
C ILE A 567 -4.81 -39.59 -14.63
N ARG A 568 -4.24 -38.94 -13.60
CA ARG A 568 -4.54 -39.27 -12.19
C ARG A 568 -5.90 -38.68 -11.80
N THR A 569 -6.89 -39.54 -11.61
CA THR A 569 -8.18 -39.19 -11.01
C THR A 569 -8.10 -39.44 -9.50
N THR A 570 -8.21 -38.38 -8.68
CA THR A 570 -8.33 -38.45 -7.21
C THR A 570 -9.74 -38.76 -6.77
#